data_AF-A0A9D5TKU9-F1
#
_entry.id   AF-A0A9D5TKU9-F1
#
_cell.length_a   1.000
_cell.length_b   1.000
_cell.length_c   1.000
_cell.angle_alpha   90.00
_cell.angle_beta   90.00
_cell.angle_gamma   90.00
#
_symmetry.space_group_name_H-M   'P 1'
#
loop_
_entity.id
_entity.type
_entity.pdbx_description
1 polymer ?
#
loop_
_entity_poly.entity_id
_entity_poly.type
_entity_poly.pdbx_seq_one_letter_code
_entity_poly.pdbx_strand_id
1 'polypeptide(L)'
;MNMKGYKGFNPGLICRGKQYAENTVFEEQDAKICKSGMHFCENPFDVLDHYDLVNADGEFNDFAEVEALDEAETDDHKKYCTKKLKIGAKLSLSGFIKACVDFVIEKTTISKKEVEKMVADCKEPSSGYAAKIGSSGDYAQIGSSGDYAQIGSSGDYAQIGSSGYAAQIGSSGDYAKIGSSGYAAQIGSSGYGAKIGSSGYAAQIGSSGDYAQIGSSG
;
A
#
# COMPACT_ATOMS: atom_id res chain seq x y z
N MET A 1 -14.27 23.19 -10.10
CA MET A 1 -14.98 22.16 -9.31
C MET A 1 -14.93 22.62 -7.87
N ASN A 2 -16.03 22.56 -7.15
CA ASN A 2 -16.06 22.91 -5.73
C ASN A 2 -15.38 21.79 -4.94
N MET A 3 -14.46 22.15 -4.05
CA MET A 3 -13.72 21.19 -3.22
C MET A 3 -14.50 20.93 -1.94
N LYS A 4 -14.77 19.67 -1.64
CA LYS A 4 -15.38 19.27 -0.36
C LYS A 4 -14.31 18.95 0.67
N GLY A 5 -14.65 19.13 1.93
CA GLY A 5 -13.80 18.72 3.03
C GLY A 5 -14.48 18.89 4.37
N TYR A 6 -13.67 19.03 5.41
CA TYR A 6 -14.09 19.06 6.80
C TYR A 6 -13.42 20.22 7.53
N LYS A 7 -14.13 20.80 8.47
CA LYS A 7 -13.63 21.90 9.29
C LYS A 7 -13.94 21.66 10.76
N GLY A 8 -12.93 21.86 11.60
CA GLY A 8 -13.05 21.91 13.06
C GLY A 8 -13.29 23.34 13.55
N PHE A 9 -13.98 23.42 14.69
CA PHE A 9 -14.33 24.65 15.39
C PHE A 9 -14.28 24.38 16.90
N ASN A 10 -14.08 25.43 17.69
CA ASN A 10 -14.40 25.40 19.12
C ASN A 10 -15.91 25.19 19.32
N PRO A 11 -16.34 24.73 20.52
CA PRO A 11 -17.75 24.51 20.82
C PRO A 11 -18.64 25.69 20.41
N GLY A 12 -19.74 25.39 19.74
CA GLY A 12 -20.65 26.39 19.19
C GLY A 12 -20.27 26.91 17.81
N LEU A 13 -19.54 26.15 16.98
CA LEU A 13 -19.08 26.56 15.65
C LEU A 13 -18.25 27.86 15.63
N ILE A 14 -17.36 28.03 16.61
CA ILE A 14 -16.50 29.22 16.71
C ILE A 14 -15.10 28.90 16.19
N CYS A 15 -14.58 29.69 15.25
CA CYS A 15 -13.20 29.56 14.78
C CYS A 15 -12.50 30.93 14.86
N ARG A 16 -11.44 31.02 15.68
CA ARG A 16 -10.69 32.27 15.94
C ARG A 16 -11.58 33.47 16.32
N GLY A 17 -12.63 33.23 17.12
CA GLY A 17 -13.58 34.25 17.57
C GLY A 17 -14.68 34.60 16.55
N LYS A 18 -14.61 34.08 15.32
CA LYS A 18 -15.69 34.22 14.33
C LYS A 18 -16.74 33.12 14.56
N GLN A 19 -18.00 33.53 14.72
CA GLN A 19 -19.14 32.65 14.82
C GLN A 19 -19.56 32.16 13.43
N TYR A 20 -19.65 30.84 13.26
CA TYR A 20 -20.21 30.22 12.06
C TYR A 20 -21.61 29.68 12.34
N ALA A 21 -22.33 29.34 11.27
CA ALA A 21 -23.67 28.77 11.33
C ALA A 21 -23.78 27.64 10.32
N GLU A 22 -24.57 26.62 10.67
CA GLU A 22 -24.85 25.50 9.78
C GLU A 22 -25.52 25.98 8.48
N ASN A 23 -25.27 25.25 7.39
CA ASN A 23 -25.87 25.49 6.08
C ASN A 23 -25.70 26.93 5.52
N THR A 24 -24.67 27.63 5.96
CA THR A 24 -24.44 29.04 5.64
C THR A 24 -23.16 29.21 4.83
N VAL A 25 -23.19 30.12 3.85
CA VAL A 25 -22.02 30.51 3.07
C VAL A 25 -21.37 31.71 3.73
N PHE A 26 -20.08 31.60 3.98
CA PHE A 26 -19.25 32.70 4.47
C PHE A 26 -18.28 33.14 3.38
N GLU A 27 -17.90 34.41 3.46
CA GLU A 27 -16.95 35.01 2.53
C GLU A 27 -15.95 35.88 3.30
N GLU A 28 -14.70 35.87 2.86
CA GLU A 28 -13.58 36.69 3.37
C GLU A 28 -12.99 37.50 2.22
N GLN A 29 -12.44 38.68 2.50
CA GLN A 29 -11.86 39.55 1.47
C GLN A 29 -10.64 38.93 0.77
N ASP A 30 -9.83 38.17 1.51
CA ASP A 30 -8.60 37.57 1.02
C ASP A 30 -8.33 36.21 1.69
N ALA A 31 -7.73 35.30 0.93
CA ALA A 31 -7.33 33.99 1.40
C ALA A 31 -5.84 33.82 1.16
N LYS A 32 -5.09 33.62 2.25
CA LYS A 32 -3.65 33.38 2.22
C LYS A 32 -3.34 32.28 3.19
N ILE A 33 -2.63 31.26 2.73
CA ILE A 33 -2.24 30.11 3.54
C ILE A 33 -1.63 30.59 4.87
N CYS A 34 -2.15 30.05 5.97
CA CYS A 34 -1.80 30.38 7.36
C CYS A 34 -1.95 31.85 7.80
N LYS A 35 -2.42 32.78 6.95
CA LYS A 35 -2.55 34.21 7.27
C LYS A 35 -3.99 34.70 7.32
N SER A 36 -4.78 34.45 6.28
CA SER A 36 -6.17 34.93 6.15
C SER A 36 -7.04 33.94 5.38
N GLY A 37 -8.35 34.14 5.36
CA GLY A 37 -9.31 33.23 4.73
C GLY A 37 -9.79 32.13 5.65
N MET A 38 -10.57 31.20 5.10
CA MET A 38 -11.17 30.12 5.86
C MET A 38 -10.50 28.79 5.55
N HIS A 39 -9.98 28.16 6.60
CA HIS A 39 -9.26 26.89 6.48
C HIS A 39 -10.15 25.68 6.71
N PHE A 40 -9.91 24.63 5.94
CA PHE A 40 -10.53 23.32 6.03
C PHE A 40 -9.55 22.23 5.55
N CYS A 41 -9.87 20.96 5.76
CA CYS A 41 -9.05 19.82 5.33
C CYS A 41 -9.86 18.90 4.41
N GLU A 42 -9.25 18.29 3.39
CA GLU A 42 -9.94 17.29 2.57
C GLU A 42 -10.19 16.01 3.39
N ASN A 43 -9.15 15.54 4.08
CA ASN A 43 -9.19 14.40 4.98
C ASN A 43 -9.69 14.86 6.36
N PRO A 44 -10.77 14.27 6.90
CA PRO A 44 -11.27 14.62 8.23
C PRO A 44 -10.26 14.34 9.34
N PHE A 45 -9.34 13.37 9.19
CA PHE A 45 -8.28 13.15 10.19
C PHE A 45 -7.30 14.32 10.29
N ASP A 46 -7.00 15.00 9.18
CA ASP A 46 -6.06 16.14 9.19
C ASP A 46 -6.66 17.35 9.95
N VAL A 47 -7.98 17.37 10.20
CA VAL A 47 -8.60 18.38 11.07
C VAL A 47 -8.08 18.26 12.51
N LEU A 48 -7.73 17.05 12.95
CA LEU A 48 -7.26 16.79 14.31
C LEU A 48 -5.86 17.34 14.59
N ASP A 49 -5.08 17.65 13.55
CA ASP A 49 -3.80 18.37 13.68
C ASP A 49 -4.01 19.85 14.07
N HIS A 50 -5.25 20.34 14.06
CA HIS A 50 -5.61 21.74 14.30
C HIS A 50 -6.69 21.94 15.36
N TYR A 51 -7.56 20.95 15.54
CA TYR A 51 -8.58 20.93 16.57
C TYR A 51 -8.60 19.54 17.20
N ASP A 52 -8.18 19.45 18.47
CA ASP A 52 -8.31 18.22 19.24
C ASP A 52 -9.77 17.76 19.25
N LEU A 53 -10.00 16.45 19.39
CA LEU A 53 -11.36 15.92 19.50
C LEU A 53 -12.08 16.50 20.73
N VAL A 54 -11.33 16.65 21.83
CA VAL A 54 -11.76 17.22 23.11
C VAL A 54 -10.79 18.34 23.45
N ASN A 55 -11.33 19.53 23.74
CA ASN A 55 -10.53 20.70 24.08
C ASN A 55 -9.99 20.61 25.53
N ALA A 56 -9.19 21.60 25.93
CA ALA A 56 -8.57 21.65 27.26
C ALA A 56 -9.58 21.68 28.43
N ASP A 57 -10.81 22.15 28.17
CA ASP A 57 -11.88 22.23 29.15
C ASP A 57 -12.71 20.94 29.25
N GLY A 58 -12.38 19.92 28.43
CA GLY A 58 -13.08 18.63 28.42
C GLY A 58 -14.32 18.60 27.53
N GLU A 59 -14.55 19.63 26.72
CA GLU A 59 -15.68 19.70 25.79
C GLU A 59 -15.26 19.23 24.39
N PHE A 60 -16.19 18.59 23.68
CA PHE A 60 -15.95 18.21 22.29
C PHE A 60 -15.91 19.44 21.40
N ASN A 61 -14.88 19.54 20.56
CA ASN A 61 -14.87 20.51 19.47
C ASN A 61 -15.96 20.15 18.45
N ASP A 62 -16.40 21.17 17.70
CA ASP A 62 -17.42 21.02 16.69
C ASP A 62 -16.80 20.74 15.33
N PHE A 63 -17.44 19.86 14.55
CA PHE A 63 -16.98 19.49 13.22
C PHE A 63 -18.12 19.63 12.22
N ALA A 64 -17.81 20.04 11.00
CA ALA A 64 -18.79 20.10 9.92
C ALA A 64 -18.14 19.71 8.59
N GLU A 65 -18.94 19.14 7.70
CA GLU A 65 -18.61 19.11 6.28
C GLU A 65 -18.64 20.53 5.72
N VAL A 66 -17.76 20.81 4.78
CA VAL A 66 -17.67 22.11 4.12
C VAL A 66 -17.46 21.95 2.63
N GLU A 67 -17.85 22.98 1.89
CA GLU A 67 -17.67 23.07 0.45
C GLU A 67 -17.03 24.42 0.11
N ALA A 68 -15.84 24.39 -0.48
CA ALA A 68 -15.18 25.57 -1.03
C ALA A 68 -15.89 25.99 -2.31
N LEU A 69 -16.40 27.23 -2.31
CA LEU A 69 -17.13 27.85 -3.43
C LEU A 69 -16.26 28.86 -4.19
N ASP A 70 -14.99 28.96 -3.82
CA ASP A 70 -13.95 29.73 -4.51
C ASP A 70 -12.66 28.88 -4.53
N GLU A 71 -11.61 29.38 -5.17
CA GLU A 71 -10.31 28.72 -5.24
C GLU A 71 -9.80 28.33 -3.83
N ALA A 72 -9.28 27.11 -3.74
CA ALA A 72 -8.78 26.52 -2.51
C ALA A 72 -7.26 26.33 -2.65
N GLU A 73 -6.48 27.14 -1.94
CA GLU A 73 -5.02 27.10 -1.95
C GLU A 73 -4.49 26.22 -0.81
N THR A 74 -3.38 25.52 -1.06
CA THR A 74 -2.67 24.68 -0.07
C THR A 74 -1.18 24.66 -0.36
N ASP A 75 -0.35 24.43 0.65
CA ASP A 75 1.10 24.22 0.57
C ASP A 75 1.52 22.80 0.98
N ASP A 76 0.63 22.03 1.61
CA ASP A 76 0.91 20.72 2.20
C ASP A 76 -0.02 19.59 1.70
N HIS A 77 -1.00 19.92 0.84
CA HIS A 77 -2.04 19.01 0.35
C HIS A 77 -2.95 18.40 1.43
N LYS A 78 -2.96 18.97 2.63
CA LYS A 78 -3.81 18.54 3.74
C LYS A 78 -4.79 19.62 4.15
N LYS A 79 -4.26 20.83 4.33
CA LYS A 79 -5.04 21.99 4.75
C LYS A 79 -5.15 22.98 3.61
N TYR A 80 -6.38 23.37 3.36
CA TYR A 80 -6.76 24.27 2.28
C TYR A 80 -7.29 25.57 2.86
N CYS A 81 -7.10 26.65 2.13
CA CYS A 81 -7.61 27.98 2.44
C CYS A 81 -8.43 28.50 1.28
N THR A 82 -9.61 29.06 1.55
CA THR A 82 -10.46 29.67 0.53
C THR A 82 -11.11 30.95 1.02
N LYS A 83 -11.53 31.81 0.08
CA LYS A 83 -12.29 33.04 0.37
C LYS A 83 -13.75 32.75 0.63
N LYS A 84 -14.33 31.74 -0.02
CA LYS A 84 -15.76 31.44 0.06
C LYS A 84 -15.98 29.99 0.46
N LEU A 85 -16.56 29.79 1.64
CA LEU A 85 -16.74 28.47 2.23
C LEU A 85 -18.17 28.32 2.71
N LYS A 86 -18.85 27.27 2.23
CA LYS A 86 -20.14 26.85 2.74
C LYS A 86 -19.91 25.89 3.90
N ILE A 87 -20.46 26.23 5.07
CA ILE A 87 -20.53 25.31 6.20
C ILE A 87 -21.79 24.46 6.05
N GLY A 88 -21.64 23.14 6.10
CA GLY A 88 -22.74 22.19 6.09
C GLY A 88 -23.44 22.08 7.44
N ALA A 89 -24.15 20.97 7.66
CA ALA A 89 -24.65 20.61 8.98
C ALA A 89 -23.48 20.18 9.88
N LYS A 90 -23.61 20.45 11.18
CA LYS A 90 -22.68 19.99 12.21
C LYS A 90 -22.76 18.47 12.30
N LEU A 91 -21.60 17.84 12.29
CA LEU A 91 -21.46 16.41 12.50
C LEU A 91 -21.58 16.09 13.99
N SER A 92 -22.33 15.04 14.31
CA SER A 92 -22.20 14.39 15.61
C SER A 92 -20.81 13.76 15.73
N LEU A 93 -20.38 13.43 16.96
CA LEU A 93 -19.12 12.69 17.17
C LEU A 93 -19.10 11.38 16.36
N SER A 94 -20.19 10.63 16.37
CA SER A 94 -20.34 9.42 15.56
C SER A 94 -20.29 9.70 14.05
N GLY A 95 -20.88 10.81 13.61
CA GLY A 95 -20.83 11.26 12.23
C GLY A 95 -19.42 11.61 11.77
N PHE A 96 -18.66 12.32 12.60
CA PHE A 96 -17.26 12.66 12.31
C PHE A 96 -16.36 11.42 12.27
N ILE A 97 -16.49 10.50 13.24
CA ILE A 97 -15.75 9.23 13.23
C ILE A 97 -16.11 8.41 12.00
N LYS A 98 -17.40 8.36 11.63
CA LYS A 98 -17.84 7.67 10.41
C LYS A 98 -17.20 8.28 9.17
N ALA A 99 -17.18 9.61 9.04
CA ALA A 99 -16.53 10.30 7.92
C ALA A 99 -15.03 9.97 7.83
N CYS A 100 -14.34 9.87 8.97
CA CYS A 100 -12.96 9.43 9.04
C CYS A 100 -12.75 8.01 8.49
N VAL A 101 -13.58 7.06 8.94
CA VAL A 101 -13.52 5.66 8.48
C VAL A 101 -13.85 5.55 7.00
N ASP A 102 -14.92 6.21 6.55
CA ASP A 102 -15.36 6.21 5.15
C ASP A 102 -14.26 6.78 4.24
N PHE A 103 -13.60 7.88 4.62
CA PHE A 103 -12.51 8.47 3.86
C PHE A 103 -11.34 7.49 3.68
N VAL A 104 -10.93 6.80 4.75
CA VAL A 104 -9.87 5.79 4.67
C VAL A 104 -10.29 4.64 3.76
N ILE A 105 -11.51 4.12 3.92
CA ILE A 105 -12.03 3.06 3.05
C ILE A 105 -12.03 3.51 1.60
N GLU A 106 -12.49 4.71 1.29
CA GLU A 106 -12.54 5.24 -0.07
C GLU A 106 -11.14 5.36 -0.69
N LYS A 107 -10.16 5.90 0.05
CA LYS A 107 -8.79 6.10 -0.46
C LYS A 107 -7.97 4.80 -0.52
N THR A 108 -8.34 3.76 0.22
CA THR A 108 -7.58 2.49 0.30
C THR A 108 -8.24 1.33 -0.43
N THR A 109 -9.54 1.40 -0.71
CA THR A 109 -10.24 0.34 -1.44
C THR A 109 -9.96 0.47 -2.92
N ILE A 110 -9.15 -0.45 -3.44
CA ILE A 110 -8.91 -0.56 -4.89
C ILE A 110 -10.20 -1.10 -5.52
N SER A 111 -10.76 -0.37 -6.48
CA SER A 111 -11.96 -0.83 -7.16
C SER A 111 -11.68 -2.12 -7.94
N LYS A 112 -12.69 -2.97 -8.12
CA LYS A 112 -12.55 -4.19 -8.93
C LYS A 112 -11.96 -3.91 -10.32
N LYS A 113 -12.30 -2.77 -10.92
CA LYS A 113 -11.75 -2.34 -12.22
C LYS A 113 -10.27 -1.97 -12.15
N GLU A 114 -9.82 -1.33 -11.07
CA GLU A 114 -8.40 -1.03 -10.86
C GLU A 114 -7.61 -2.30 -10.57
N VAL A 115 -8.17 -3.25 -9.82
CA VAL A 115 -7.59 -4.58 -9.66
C VAL A 115 -7.50 -5.30 -11.01
N GLU A 116 -8.58 -5.32 -11.80
CA GLU A 116 -8.58 -5.93 -13.15
C GLU A 116 -7.54 -5.30 -14.07
N LYS A 117 -7.35 -3.97 -14.00
CA LYS A 117 -6.34 -3.26 -14.78
C LYS A 117 -4.92 -3.54 -14.28
N MET A 118 -4.68 -3.56 -12.96
CA MET A 118 -3.40 -3.96 -12.38
C MET A 118 -3.04 -5.39 -12.77
N VAL A 119 -4.03 -6.30 -12.78
CA VAL A 119 -3.88 -7.69 -13.25
C VAL A 119 -3.63 -7.76 -14.75
N ALA A 120 -4.22 -6.88 -15.56
CA ALA A 120 -3.96 -6.82 -17.01
C ALA A 120 -2.57 -6.26 -17.35
N ASP A 121 -2.08 -5.30 -16.57
CA ASP A 121 -0.72 -4.73 -16.70
C ASP A 121 0.35 -5.68 -16.12
N CYS A 122 -0.03 -6.60 -15.23
CA CYS A 122 0.73 -7.81 -14.96
C CYS A 122 0.66 -8.71 -16.21
N LYS A 123 1.78 -8.79 -16.93
CA LYS A 123 2.00 -9.63 -18.10
C LYS A 123 1.62 -11.10 -17.81
N GLU A 124 0.35 -11.45 -18.02
CA GLU A 124 -0.29 -12.76 -17.78
C GLU A 124 -0.17 -13.31 -16.35
N PRO A 125 -1.21 -13.96 -15.78
CA PRO A 125 -0.97 -14.97 -14.77
C PRO A 125 -0.12 -16.05 -15.45
N SER A 126 1.18 -16.09 -15.14
CA SER A 126 2.14 -17.08 -15.65
C SER A 126 1.42 -18.42 -15.86
N SER A 127 1.22 -18.81 -17.11
CA SER A 127 0.70 -20.12 -17.51
C SER A 127 1.71 -21.24 -17.22
N GLY A 128 2.58 -21.03 -16.23
CA GLY A 128 3.78 -21.79 -15.95
C GLY A 128 4.88 -21.60 -16.99
N TYR A 129 4.52 -21.41 -18.26
CA TYR A 129 5.48 -21.40 -19.36
C TYR A 129 6.46 -20.21 -19.26
N ALA A 130 7.75 -20.52 -19.12
CA ALA A 130 8.88 -19.59 -19.05
C ALA A 130 8.77 -18.52 -17.95
N ALA A 131 8.17 -18.86 -16.81
CA ALA A 131 8.09 -17.96 -15.64
C ALA A 131 9.48 -17.52 -15.17
N LYS A 132 9.64 -16.26 -14.74
CA LYS A 132 10.86 -15.73 -14.14
C LYS A 132 10.57 -15.28 -12.71
N ILE A 133 11.10 -16.00 -11.72
CA ILE A 133 10.78 -15.80 -10.31
C ILE A 133 12.08 -15.58 -9.53
N GLY A 134 12.16 -14.50 -8.77
CA GLY A 134 13.35 -14.10 -8.02
C GLY A 134 13.02 -13.56 -6.63
N SER A 135 13.86 -13.82 -5.63
CA SER A 135 13.78 -13.18 -4.31
C SER A 135 15.16 -12.92 -3.70
N SER A 136 15.33 -11.79 -3.02
CA SER A 136 16.53 -11.46 -2.24
C SER A 136 16.34 -11.53 -0.73
N GLY A 137 15.15 -11.94 -0.24
CA GLY A 137 14.86 -12.05 1.19
C GLY A 137 15.28 -13.41 1.75
N ASP A 138 15.80 -13.41 2.98
CA ASP A 138 16.08 -14.64 3.73
C ASP A 138 14.78 -15.43 3.97
N TYR A 139 14.91 -16.76 4.05
CA TYR A 139 13.79 -17.70 4.23
C TYR A 139 12.73 -17.66 3.12
N ALA A 140 13.04 -17.10 1.95
CA ALA A 140 12.12 -17.05 0.82
C ALA A 140 11.62 -18.46 0.42
N GLN A 141 10.34 -18.58 0.13
CA GLN A 141 9.73 -19.81 -0.38
C GLN A 141 9.27 -19.57 -1.81
N ILE A 142 9.86 -20.29 -2.77
CA ILE A 142 9.67 -20.04 -4.19
C ILE A 142 9.35 -21.36 -4.90
N GLY A 143 8.26 -21.39 -5.67
CA GLY A 143 7.80 -22.58 -6.37
C GLY A 143 7.28 -22.26 -7.77
N SER A 144 7.45 -23.18 -8.71
CA SER A 144 6.76 -23.15 -10.01
C SER A 144 6.39 -24.55 -10.48
N SER A 145 5.27 -24.68 -11.19
CA SER A 145 4.89 -25.91 -11.91
C SER A 145 5.04 -25.76 -13.42
N GLY A 146 5.73 -24.72 -13.86
CA GLY A 146 5.77 -24.28 -15.23
C GLY A 146 6.98 -24.76 -16.02
N ASP A 147 6.76 -25.12 -17.29
CA ASP A 147 7.82 -25.52 -18.20
C ASP A 147 8.76 -24.34 -18.48
N TYR A 148 10.07 -24.59 -18.52
CA TYR A 148 11.12 -23.61 -18.74
C TYR A 148 11.18 -22.48 -17.70
N ALA A 149 10.61 -22.69 -16.51
CA ALA A 149 10.67 -21.70 -15.42
C ALA A 149 12.12 -21.41 -15.00
N GLN A 150 12.44 -20.14 -14.80
CA GLN A 150 13.70 -19.64 -14.26
C GLN A 150 13.46 -19.12 -12.84
N ILE A 151 14.06 -19.77 -11.85
CA ILE A 151 13.80 -19.51 -10.43
C ILE A 151 15.13 -19.23 -9.73
N GLY A 152 15.23 -18.09 -9.03
CA GLY A 152 16.46 -17.64 -8.39
C GLY A 152 16.23 -17.09 -6.98
N SER A 153 17.18 -17.29 -6.06
CA SER A 153 17.22 -16.50 -4.82
C SER A 153 18.63 -16.20 -4.33
N SER A 154 18.81 -15.03 -3.73
CA SER A 154 20.07 -14.64 -3.06
C SER A 154 19.97 -14.57 -1.54
N GLY A 155 18.80 -14.85 -0.94
CA GLY A 155 18.62 -14.83 0.51
C GLY A 155 19.02 -16.16 1.16
N ASP A 156 19.48 -16.09 2.40
CA ASP A 156 19.87 -17.27 3.17
C ASP A 156 18.65 -18.12 3.54
N TYR A 157 18.84 -19.42 3.70
CA TYR A 157 17.78 -20.38 4.05
C TYR A 157 16.60 -20.44 3.06
N ALA A 158 16.78 -19.93 1.83
CA ALA A 158 15.75 -19.98 0.80
C ALA A 158 15.32 -21.43 0.49
N GLN A 159 14.03 -21.62 0.19
CA GLN A 159 13.44 -22.90 -0.21
C GLN A 159 12.87 -22.74 -1.60
N ILE A 160 13.45 -23.45 -2.57
CA ILE A 160 13.15 -23.27 -3.99
C ILE A 160 12.77 -24.62 -4.61
N GLY A 161 11.63 -24.66 -5.32
CA GLY A 161 11.08 -25.89 -5.90
C GLY A 161 10.57 -25.70 -7.33
N SER A 162 10.69 -26.75 -8.17
CA SER A 162 9.93 -26.82 -9.42
C SER A 162 9.42 -28.22 -9.75
N SER A 163 8.33 -28.31 -10.50
CA SER A 163 7.86 -29.55 -11.12
C SER A 163 7.74 -29.50 -12.65
N GLY A 164 8.08 -28.37 -13.28
CA GLY A 164 7.95 -28.19 -14.73
C GLY A 164 9.11 -28.78 -15.55
N TYR A 165 8.88 -28.99 -16.86
CA TYR A 165 9.89 -29.45 -17.81
C TYR A 165 11.01 -28.41 -17.99
N ALA A 166 12.27 -28.84 -17.98
CA ALA A 166 13.45 -28.01 -18.23
C ALA A 166 13.53 -26.73 -17.38
N ALA A 167 13.07 -26.79 -16.13
CA ALA A 167 13.18 -25.66 -15.20
C ALA A 167 14.65 -25.38 -14.82
N GLN A 168 15.02 -24.11 -14.73
CA GLN A 168 16.32 -23.63 -14.28
C GLN A 168 16.17 -23.02 -12.89
N ILE A 169 16.87 -23.57 -11.91
CA ILE A 169 16.70 -23.24 -10.50
C ILE A 169 18.08 -22.93 -9.89
N GLY A 170 18.22 -21.76 -9.26
CA GLY A 170 19.50 -21.30 -8.72
C GLY A 170 19.38 -20.63 -7.36
N SER A 171 20.39 -20.76 -6.50
CA SER A 171 20.53 -19.88 -5.34
C SER A 171 21.97 -19.56 -4.98
N SER A 172 22.22 -18.32 -4.58
CA SER A 172 23.50 -17.88 -4.02
C SER A 172 23.49 -17.72 -2.49
N GLY A 173 22.35 -17.91 -1.83
CA GLY A 173 22.23 -17.77 -0.37
C GLY A 173 22.70 -19.01 0.38
N ASP A 174 23.18 -18.82 1.60
CA ASP A 174 23.68 -19.89 2.44
C ASP A 174 22.52 -20.76 2.96
N TYR A 175 22.78 -22.05 3.14
CA TYR A 175 21.82 -23.05 3.61
C TYR A 175 20.53 -23.16 2.78
N ALA A 176 20.57 -22.72 1.52
CA ALA A 176 19.45 -22.84 0.59
C ALA A 176 19.04 -24.32 0.39
N LYS A 177 17.74 -24.57 0.30
CA LYS A 177 17.16 -25.88 -0.01
C LYS A 177 16.51 -25.81 -1.39
N ILE A 178 17.04 -26.55 -2.35
CA ILE A 178 16.63 -26.44 -3.75
C ILE A 178 16.20 -27.82 -4.25
N GLY A 179 15.04 -27.92 -4.88
CA GLY A 179 14.44 -29.18 -5.32
C GLY A 179 13.80 -29.09 -6.70
N SER A 180 13.83 -30.19 -7.46
CA SER A 180 12.94 -30.34 -8.62
C SER A 180 12.44 -31.77 -8.81
N SER A 181 11.17 -31.93 -9.20
CA SER A 181 10.62 -33.19 -9.69
C SER A 181 10.40 -33.20 -11.21
N GLY A 182 10.76 -32.12 -11.91
CA GLY A 182 10.52 -31.95 -13.34
C GLY A 182 11.56 -32.65 -14.23
N TYR A 183 11.17 -33.02 -15.45
CA TYR A 183 12.07 -33.61 -16.46
C TYR A 183 13.12 -32.58 -16.92
N ALA A 184 14.39 -32.99 -17.05
CA ALA A 184 15.51 -32.17 -17.52
C ALA A 184 15.73 -30.86 -16.75
N ALA A 185 15.39 -30.81 -15.46
CA ALA A 185 15.63 -29.65 -14.63
C ALA A 185 17.15 -29.38 -14.47
N GLN A 186 17.54 -28.10 -14.45
CA GLN A 186 18.89 -27.63 -14.16
C GLN A 186 18.88 -26.93 -12.81
N ILE A 187 19.65 -27.44 -11.86
CA ILE A 187 19.61 -26.99 -10.48
C ILE A 187 21.03 -26.65 -10.01
N GLY A 188 21.23 -25.44 -9.50
CA GLY A 188 22.52 -24.92 -9.08
C GLY A 188 22.49 -24.19 -7.75
N SER A 189 23.58 -24.25 -6.98
CA SER A 189 23.82 -23.30 -5.90
C SER A 189 25.28 -22.90 -5.77
N SER A 190 25.52 -21.69 -5.27
CA SER A 190 26.85 -21.23 -4.85
C SER A 190 26.95 -20.92 -3.35
N GLY A 191 25.88 -21.12 -2.58
CA GLY A 191 25.83 -20.81 -1.15
C GLY A 191 26.45 -21.90 -0.28
N TYR A 192 26.96 -21.51 0.89
CA TYR A 192 27.52 -22.41 1.89
C TYR A 192 26.43 -23.35 2.44
N GLY A 193 26.70 -24.65 2.53
CA GLY A 193 25.79 -25.62 3.16
C GLY A 193 24.47 -25.85 2.42
N ALA A 194 24.40 -25.50 1.13
CA ALA A 194 23.20 -25.69 0.31
C ALA A 194 22.80 -27.18 0.23
N LYS A 195 21.50 -27.46 0.23
CA LYS A 195 20.93 -28.80 0.04
C LYS A 195 20.16 -28.83 -1.26
N ILE A 196 20.63 -29.63 -2.22
CA ILE A 196 20.11 -29.65 -3.58
C ILE A 196 19.63 -31.07 -3.92
N GLY A 197 18.39 -31.18 -4.38
CA GLY A 197 17.72 -32.45 -4.66
C GLY A 197 17.03 -32.47 -6.02
N SER A 198 17.01 -33.61 -6.70
CA SER A 198 16.02 -33.83 -7.75
C SER A 198 15.49 -35.26 -7.79
N SER A 199 14.20 -35.39 -8.08
CA SER A 199 13.57 -36.67 -8.41
C SER A 199 13.09 -36.75 -9.87
N GLY A 200 13.51 -35.80 -10.72
CA GLY A 200 13.12 -35.74 -12.11
C GLY A 200 14.11 -36.47 -13.02
N TYR A 201 13.61 -37.05 -14.12
CA TYR A 201 14.45 -37.71 -15.11
C TYR A 201 15.36 -36.70 -15.84
N ALA A 202 16.61 -37.08 -16.10
CA ALA A 202 17.62 -36.26 -16.78
C ALA A 202 17.93 -34.90 -16.12
N ALA A 203 17.69 -34.77 -14.81
CA ALA A 203 18.06 -33.56 -14.09
C ALA A 203 19.59 -33.38 -14.02
N GLN A 204 20.03 -32.13 -14.13
CA GLN A 204 21.42 -31.71 -13.95
C GLN A 204 21.50 -30.92 -12.66
N ILE A 205 22.34 -31.38 -11.74
CA ILE A 205 22.49 -30.76 -10.41
C ILE A 205 23.96 -30.43 -10.17
N GLY A 206 24.25 -29.20 -9.73
CA GLY A 206 25.59 -28.75 -9.39
C GLY A 206 25.62 -27.81 -8.20
N SER A 207 26.77 -27.75 -7.52
CA SER A 207 27.05 -26.73 -6.53
C SER A 207 28.50 -26.29 -6.61
N SER A 208 28.74 -25.00 -6.38
CA SER A 208 30.08 -24.44 -6.15
C SER A 208 30.29 -23.97 -4.71
N GLY A 209 29.30 -24.14 -3.83
CA GLY A 209 29.38 -23.73 -2.43
C GLY A 209 29.97 -24.83 -1.54
N ASP A 210 30.71 -24.41 -0.50
CA ASP A 210 31.29 -25.33 0.48
C ASP A 210 30.20 -26.08 1.25
N TYR A 211 30.48 -27.34 1.64
CA TYR A 211 29.56 -28.21 2.40
C TYR A 211 28.20 -28.47 1.75
N ALA A 212 28.07 -28.25 0.44
CA ALA A 212 26.84 -28.54 -0.27
C ALA A 212 26.52 -30.05 -0.25
N GLN A 213 25.24 -30.37 -0.05
CA GLN A 213 24.70 -31.72 -0.11
C GLN A 213 23.86 -31.87 -1.37
N ILE A 214 24.27 -32.77 -2.27
CA ILE A 214 23.57 -33.03 -3.52
C ILE A 214 23.01 -34.46 -3.51
N GLY A 215 21.72 -34.60 -3.80
CA GLY A 215 21.05 -35.89 -3.94
C GLY A 215 20.16 -35.96 -5.17
N SER A 216 20.10 -37.13 -5.82
CA SER A 216 19.18 -37.37 -6.93
C SER A 216 18.55 -38.75 -6.83
N SER A 217 17.26 -38.84 -7.14
CA SER A 217 16.50 -40.10 -7.19
C SER A 217 15.50 -40.05 -8.35
N GLY A 218 15.95 -40.31 -9.57
CA GLY A 218 15.16 -40.20 -10.79
C GLY A 218 15.85 -40.84 -11.99
#